data_AF-A0A495UNE6-F1
#
_entry.id   AF-A0A495UNE6-F1
#
_cell.length_a   1.000
_cell.length_b   1.000
_cell.length_c   1.000
_cell.angle_alpha   90.00
_cell.angle_beta   90.00
_cell.angle_gamma   90.00
#
_symmetry.space_group_name_H-M   'P 1'
#
loop_
_entity.id
_entity.type
_entity.pdbx_description
1 polymer ?
#
loop_
_entity_poly.entity_id
_entity_poly.type
_entity_poly.pdbx_seq_one_letter_code
_entity_poly.pdbx_strand_id
1 'polypeptide(L)'
;MSASDRPIAVMEALITGTLTTTRSGCFAVTSGGIIYPLQFPFGTVLSDDGHTVQVPGLEPLELGDSIQGGGGYVELDAVSPDCEADNEYKQYAVWQTLAD
;
A
#
# COMPACT_ATOMS: atom_id res chain seq x y z
N MET A 1 -18.81 18.90 11.13
CA MET A 1 -19.23 17.95 10.08
C MET A 1 -18.46 16.67 10.34
N SER A 2 -19.13 15.60 10.75
CA SER A 2 -18.53 14.29 11.02
C SER A 2 -19.14 13.31 10.03
N ALA A 3 -18.33 12.57 9.30
CA ALA A 3 -18.83 11.45 8.50
C ALA A 3 -19.28 10.36 9.49
N SER A 4 -20.59 10.15 9.60
CA SER A 4 -21.20 9.13 10.48
C SER A 4 -21.22 7.73 9.84
N ASP A 5 -20.62 7.57 8.67
CA ASP A 5 -20.53 6.29 7.97
C ASP A 5 -19.05 5.88 7.91
N ARG A 6 -18.72 4.75 8.53
CA ARG A 6 -17.49 4.04 8.15
C ARG A 6 -17.69 3.67 6.69
N PRO A 7 -16.83 4.09 5.74
CA PRO A 7 -16.99 3.65 4.37
C PRO A 7 -16.97 2.12 4.37
N ILE A 8 -18.10 1.49 4.06
CA ILE A 8 -18.18 0.07 3.72
C ILE A 8 -17.73 -0.10 2.26
N ALA A 9 -16.70 0.64 1.85
CA ALA A 9 -15.83 0.17 0.80
C ALA A 9 -14.91 -0.84 1.47
N VAL A 10 -15.44 -2.02 1.81
CA VAL A 10 -14.59 -3.20 1.82
C VAL A 10 -14.17 -3.31 0.37
N MET A 11 -13.08 -2.65 0.00
CA MET A 11 -12.41 -2.96 -1.24
C MET A 11 -11.92 -4.39 -1.02
N GLU A 12 -12.70 -5.34 -1.55
CA GLU A 12 -12.41 -6.78 -1.56
C GLU A 12 -11.47 -7.11 -2.74
N ALA A 13 -10.61 -6.16 -3.15
CA ALA A 13 -9.55 -6.52 -4.06
C ALA A 13 -8.45 -7.16 -3.20
N LEU A 14 -8.20 -8.44 -3.47
CA LEU A 14 -7.02 -9.10 -2.94
C LEU A 14 -5.80 -8.43 -3.57
N ILE A 15 -5.05 -7.66 -2.78
CA ILE A 15 -3.77 -7.12 -3.19
C ILE A 15 -2.73 -8.21 -2.91
N THR A 16 -2.14 -8.73 -3.98
CA THR A 16 -1.01 -9.68 -3.90
C THR A 16 0.12 -9.16 -4.77
N GLY A 17 1.33 -9.12 -4.23
CA GLY A 17 2.50 -8.68 -4.96
C GLY A 17 3.74 -8.59 -4.08
N THR A 18 4.81 -8.04 -4.64
CA THR A 18 6.09 -7.88 -3.94
C THR A 18 6.20 -6.46 -3.38
N LEU A 19 6.47 -6.35 -2.08
CA LEU A 19 6.70 -5.08 -1.40
C LEU A 19 8.01 -4.46 -1.88
N THR A 20 7.98 -3.18 -2.25
CA THR A 20 9.13 -2.43 -2.73
C THR A 20 8.99 -0.94 -2.37
N THR A 21 9.92 -0.11 -2.82
CA THR A 21 9.84 1.34 -2.72
C THR A 21 9.98 2.01 -4.10
N THR A 22 9.35 3.17 -4.26
CA THR A 22 9.57 4.04 -5.43
C THR A 22 10.95 4.69 -5.34
N ARG A 23 11.39 5.33 -6.43
CA ARG A 23 12.66 6.10 -6.43
C ARG A 23 12.68 7.24 -5.40
N SER A 24 11.50 7.73 -5.02
CA SER A 24 11.32 8.76 -4.00
C SER A 24 11.25 8.20 -2.57
N GLY A 25 11.33 6.87 -2.40
CA GLY A 25 11.27 6.21 -1.10
C GLY A 25 9.87 5.92 -0.57
N CYS A 26 8.83 6.08 -1.39
CA CYS A 26 7.46 5.73 -0.99
C CYS A 26 7.25 4.23 -1.09
N PHE A 27 6.43 3.64 -0.22
CA PHE A 27 6.06 2.24 -0.35
C PHE A 27 5.35 1.98 -1.68
N ALA A 28 5.59 0.81 -2.26
CA ALA A 28 4.95 0.34 -3.47
C ALA A 28 4.77 -1.17 -3.46
N VAL A 29 3.84 -1.67 -4.26
CA VAL A 29 3.65 -3.09 -4.53
C VAL A 29 3.85 -3.34 -6.01
N THR A 30 4.65 -4.36 -6.33
CA THR A 30 4.78 -4.85 -7.70
C THR A 30 3.82 -6.00 -7.91
N SER A 31 2.86 -5.84 -8.82
CA SER A 31 1.88 -6.88 -9.17
C SER A 31 1.74 -6.96 -10.68
N GLY A 32 1.86 -8.17 -11.25
CA GLY A 32 1.79 -8.35 -12.70
C GLY A 32 2.85 -7.61 -13.51
N GLY A 33 3.97 -7.22 -12.89
CA GLY A 33 5.03 -6.40 -13.52
C GLY A 33 4.78 -4.89 -13.46
N ILE A 34 3.71 -4.46 -12.81
CA ILE A 34 3.33 -3.05 -12.66
C ILE A 34 3.56 -2.61 -11.22
N ILE A 35 4.12 -1.41 -11.05
CA ILE A 35 4.40 -0.83 -9.75
C ILE A 35 3.26 0.12 -9.37
N TYR A 36 2.56 -0.22 -8.29
CA TYR A 36 1.53 0.62 -7.70
C TYR A 36 2.07 1.25 -6.42
N PRO A 37 2.01 2.59 -6.24
CA PRO A 37 2.26 3.20 -4.95
C PRO A 37 1.36 2.56 -3.91
N LEU A 38 1.90 2.26 -2.73
CA LEU A 38 1.23 1.47 -1.71
C LEU A 38 0.98 2.35 -0.49
N GLN A 39 -0.28 2.49 -0.12
CA GLN A 39 -0.69 3.09 1.13
C GLN A 39 -0.94 2.00 2.15
N PHE A 40 -0.08 1.94 3.16
CA PHE A 40 -0.27 1.07 4.32
C PHE A 40 -1.22 1.69 5.37
N PRO A 41 -1.69 0.88 6.33
CA PRO A 41 -2.40 1.36 7.51
C PRO A 41 -1.60 2.42 8.25
N PHE A 42 -2.32 3.35 8.88
CA PHE A 42 -1.73 4.39 9.72
C PHE A 42 -0.84 3.76 10.81
N GLY A 43 0.31 4.39 11.06
CA GLY A 43 1.31 3.91 12.02
C GLY A 43 2.34 2.95 11.43
N THR A 44 2.25 2.66 10.13
CA THR A 44 3.31 1.91 9.44
C THR A 44 4.58 2.74 9.35
N VAL A 45 5.71 2.12 9.69
CA VAL A 45 7.03 2.78 9.67
C VAL A 45 8.04 1.94 8.90
N LEU A 46 8.91 2.62 8.16
CA LEU A 46 10.14 2.03 7.63
C LEU A 46 11.20 2.13 8.73
N SER A 47 11.90 1.03 8.99
CA SER A 47 12.98 0.97 9.97
C SER A 47 14.20 1.76 9.48
N ASP A 48 15.10 2.14 10.39
CA ASP A 48 16.27 2.99 10.08
C ASP A 48 17.25 2.33 9.08
N ASP A 49 17.20 1.01 8.95
CA ASP A 49 17.95 0.25 7.95
C ASP A 49 17.39 0.38 6.52
N GLY A 50 16.20 0.97 6.37
CA GLY A 50 15.51 1.16 5.10
C GLY A 50 14.95 -0.10 4.49
N HIS A 51 14.97 -1.24 5.20
CA HIS A 51 14.67 -2.56 4.65
C HIS A 51 13.49 -3.23 5.34
N THR A 52 13.25 -2.93 6.62
CA THR A 52 12.15 -3.53 7.38
C THR A 52 10.96 -2.58 7.52
N VAL A 53 9.78 -3.04 7.14
CA VAL A 53 8.50 -2.33 7.26
C VAL A 53 7.72 -2.89 8.43
N GLN A 54 7.42 -2.04 9.41
CA GLN A 54 6.61 -2.40 10.57
C GLN A 54 5.18 -1.90 10.37
N VAL A 55 4.28 -2.83 10.09
CA VAL A 55 2.84 -2.55 9.97
C VAL A 55 2.16 -2.87 11.30
N PRO A 56 1.37 -1.95 11.88
CA PRO A 56 0.68 -2.21 13.14
C PRO A 56 -0.20 -3.47 13.06
N GLY A 57 -0.02 -4.38 14.02
CA GLY A 57 -0.78 -5.62 14.10
C GLY A 57 -0.25 -6.78 13.26
N LEU A 58 0.91 -6.62 12.60
CA LEU A 58 1.60 -7.68 11.87
C LEU A 58 3.01 -7.92 12.39
N GLU A 59 3.57 -9.06 12.00
CA GLU A 59 5.01 -9.26 12.05
C GLU A 59 5.74 -8.31 11.07
N PRO A 60 7.00 -7.95 11.34
CA PRO A 60 7.78 -7.12 10.43
C PRO A 60 7.89 -7.75 9.04
N LEU A 61 7.74 -6.92 8.01
CA LEU A 61 7.89 -7.31 6.60
C LEU A 61 9.23 -6.77 6.08
N GLU A 62 9.89 -7.48 5.18
CA GLU A 62 11.07 -6.99 4.47
C GLU A 62 10.70 -6.48 3.07
N LEU A 63 11.42 -5.47 2.59
CA LEU A 63 11.37 -5.12 1.17
C LEU A 63 11.80 -6.34 0.34
N GLY A 64 11.01 -6.69 -0.67
CA GLY A 64 11.17 -7.93 -1.44
C GLY A 64 10.23 -9.06 -1.00
N ASP A 65 9.58 -8.93 0.16
CA ASP A 65 8.60 -9.92 0.60
C ASP A 65 7.33 -9.89 -0.25
N SER A 66 6.70 -11.06 -0.34
CA SER A 66 5.36 -11.18 -0.89
C SER A 66 4.34 -10.73 0.15
N ILE A 67 3.57 -9.70 -0.17
CA ILE A 67 2.46 -9.23 0.65
C ILE A 67 1.14 -9.72 0.08
N GLN A 68 0.23 -10.09 0.98
CA GLN A 68 -1.15 -10.40 0.66
C GLN A 68 -2.06 -9.71 1.67
N GLY A 69 -3.06 -9.00 1.18
CA GLY A 69 -4.05 -8.35 2.03
C GLY A 69 -5.29 -7.97 1.26
N GLY A 70 -6.28 -7.48 1.97
CA GLY A 70 -7.43 -6.82 1.35
C GLY A 70 -7.06 -5.41 0.90
N GLY A 71 -8.04 -4.72 0.35
CA GLY A 71 -7.88 -3.32 -0.06
C GLY A 71 -8.30 -3.10 -1.49
N GLY A 72 -7.76 -2.06 -2.12
CA GLY A 72 -8.17 -1.71 -3.47
C GLY A 72 -7.23 -0.76 -4.19
N TYR A 73 -7.50 -0.59 -5.49
CA TYR A 73 -6.80 0.34 -6.35
C TYR A 73 -7.66 1.59 -6.49
N VAL A 74 -7.08 2.74 -6.19
CA VAL A 74 -7.74 4.05 -6.23
C VAL A 74 -7.00 4.94 -7.22
N GLU A 75 -7.73 5.78 -7.97
CA GLU A 75 -7.15 6.72 -8.94
C GLU A 75 -6.26 7.76 -8.24
N LEU A 76 -5.13 8.10 -8.88
CA LEU A 76 -4.00 8.88 -8.33
C LEU A 76 -4.30 10.36 -8.00
N ASP A 77 -5.53 10.85 -8.14
CA ASP A 77 -5.87 12.25 -7.82
C ASP A 77 -5.66 12.60 -6.32
N ALA A 78 -5.47 11.59 -5.45
CA ALA A 78 -5.34 11.73 -4.00
C ALA A 78 -3.93 11.46 -3.44
N VAL A 79 -2.93 11.13 -4.26
CA VAL A 79 -1.57 10.79 -3.78
C VAL A 79 -0.65 12.00 -3.92
N SER A 80 0.29 12.15 -2.99
CA SER A 80 1.34 13.18 -3.12
C SER A 80 2.10 12.97 -4.42
N PRO A 81 2.35 14.01 -5.23
CA PRO A 81 3.05 13.88 -6.51
C PRO A 81 4.44 13.23 -6.37
N ASP A 82 5.07 13.32 -5.20
CA ASP A 82 6.34 12.66 -4.89
C ASP A 82 6.27 11.13 -4.89
N CYS A 83 5.10 10.56 -4.61
CA CYS A 83 4.85 9.11 -4.55
C CYS A 83 4.15 8.57 -5.81
N GLU A 84 3.91 9.41 -6.80
CA GLU A 84 3.34 8.99 -8.08
C GLU A 84 4.29 7.98 -8.74
N ALA A 85 3.77 6.78 -9.07
CA ALA A 85 4.50 5.83 -9.90
C ALA A 85 4.04 5.99 -11.34
N ASP A 86 4.99 5.89 -12.27
CA ASP A 86 4.71 5.78 -13.70
C ASP A 86 4.08 4.41 -13.97
N ASN A 87 2.78 4.29 -13.71
CA ASN A 87 1.98 3.14 -14.06
C ASN A 87 0.90 3.53 -15.06
N GLU A 88 0.61 2.61 -15.99
CA GLU A 88 -0.33 2.83 -17.09
C GLU A 88 -1.76 3.16 -16.63
N TYR A 89 -2.10 2.81 -15.39
CA TYR A 89 -3.44 2.95 -14.81
C TYR A 89 -3.64 4.23 -14.00
N LYS A 90 -2.57 4.97 -13.72
CA LYS A 90 -2.57 6.08 -12.78
C LYS A 90 -3.29 5.75 -11.46
N GLN A 91 -2.94 4.61 -10.87
CA GLN A 91 -3.57 4.10 -9.65
C GLN A 91 -2.57 3.87 -8.52
N TYR A 92 -3.06 3.94 -7.28
CA TYR A 92 -2.35 3.49 -6.08
C TYR A 92 -3.13 2.41 -5.35
N ALA A 93 -2.41 1.51 -4.69
CA ALA A 93 -2.94 0.42 -3.91
C ALA A 93 -3.11 0.85 -2.45
N VAL A 94 -4.32 0.76 -1.90
CA VAL A 94 -4.59 0.89 -0.47
C VAL A 94 -4.60 -0.51 0.11
N TRP A 95 -3.66 -0.81 1.00
CA TRP A 95 -3.52 -2.14 1.60
C TRP A 95 -4.08 -2.18 3.01
N GLN A 96 -4.81 -3.25 3.31
CA GLN A 96 -5.33 -3.53 4.64
C GLN A 96 -5.10 -5.01 4.99
N THR A 97 -4.82 -5.26 6.26
CA THR A 97 -4.79 -6.62 6.82
C THR A 97 -6.15 -7.27 6.61
N LEU A 98 -6.18 -8.51 6.13
CA LEU A 98 -7.39 -9.31 6.23
C LEU A 98 -7.61 -9.60 7.73
N ALA A 99 -8.76 -9.20 8.26
CA ALA A 99 -9.17 -9.68 9.57
C ALA A 99 -9.46 -11.18 9.44
N ASP A 100 -8.89 -11.99 10.34
CA ASP A 100 -9.19 -13.42 10.48
C ASP A 100 -10.65 -13.63 10.93
#